data_AF-A0A6P3DN30-F1
#
_entry.id   AF-A0A6P3DN30-F1
#
_cell.length_a   1.000
_cell.length_b   1.000
_cell.length_c   1.000
_cell.angle_alpha   90.00
_cell.angle_beta   90.00
_cell.angle_gamma   90.00
#
_symmetry.space_group_name_H-M   'P 1'
#
loop_
_entity.id
_entity.type
_entity.pdbx_description
1 polymer ?
#
loop_
_entity_poly.entity_id
_entity_poly.type
_entity_poly.pdbx_seq_one_letter_code
_entity_poly.pdbx_strand_id
1 'polypeptide(L)'
;MDIAKELVLNLKQTNVSHAGYGLQKECESLIGHILQNMVKSQFPELIPEVKNEEDSIHYREEGNQHFVMGDDNEAIKYYTMSLAYANDNELMSYAYANRSAALYRKQMFKECLIDIDAALSLGYPEEKRKNLKERGAKAIEEIKKRLQLTKDDHIDIETLKNMCLSEKINEEPGGVRYRNGKVKLSEDMSKNFSINEKKDLINDSNGISKDNDKEKQLRYLADEGPLKLAYGPSKEAPAASDGISISFSEKYGRHLVATKEFKPGDVVTIENPYAYVIYTQRYYTHCHHCLSRSYNLIPCSHCPVAQYCSEKCRKLAWEMAHQIECPIMALVGNLLNVDKDKIRMLTKIIRFLIVITSKGKKFDELRVDMELAESNPDNRSAGFTDEGILDSTSARSALSLATNMTTRPLIGISAFACISALAAILLATQTNFFCNKYEVNQLKDISNYPKIIFSGSLMFRACVIMSSNCFSVQQEPGIKTGSGLYITHSLYNHSCAPNTFRHFEELTMITRALRPIYPGDQIFTNYGAAYAYMTKSERRKKIIQDYFFECDCIACAFDWPIYDEILQKHIGSIKKNKELVERLKPYKQRLVKNMYDIDAVKSVLDILYKNVSQPCEEIVHAEQYLKSYYLDP
;
A
#
# COMPACT_ATOMS: atom_id res chain seq x y z
N MET A 1 4.26 2.50 31.77
CA MET A 1 5.08 1.42 32.35
C MET A 1 4.20 0.33 32.90
N ASP A 2 3.25 0.68 33.76
CA ASP A 2 2.25 -0.27 34.26
C ASP A 2 1.41 -0.86 33.12
N ILE A 3 1.05 -0.08 32.09
CA ILE A 3 0.45 -0.62 30.85
C ILE A 3 1.34 -1.71 30.25
N ALA A 4 2.60 -1.43 29.93
CA ALA A 4 3.49 -2.41 29.30
C ALA A 4 3.68 -3.67 30.17
N LYS A 5 3.74 -3.50 31.49
CA LYS A 5 3.80 -4.61 32.46
C LYS A 5 2.51 -5.42 32.46
N GLU A 6 1.34 -4.77 32.49
CA GLU A 6 0.03 -5.39 32.44
C GLU A 6 -0.21 -6.13 31.12
N LEU A 7 0.22 -5.57 29.99
CA LEU A 7 0.20 -6.23 28.68
C LEU A 7 0.99 -7.53 28.69
N VAL A 8 2.21 -7.49 29.25
CA VAL A 8 3.04 -8.69 29.38
C VAL A 8 2.46 -9.68 30.38
N LEU A 9 1.83 -9.23 31.46
CA LEU A 9 1.18 -10.10 32.46
C LEU A 9 -0.10 -10.75 31.91
N ASN A 10 -0.93 -10.03 31.17
CA ASN A 10 -2.15 -10.56 30.53
C ASN A 10 -1.81 -11.62 29.47
N LEU A 11 -0.72 -11.42 28.70
CA LEU A 11 -0.16 -12.45 27.82
C LEU A 11 0.25 -13.72 28.57
N LYS A 12 0.77 -13.59 29.80
CA LYS A 12 1.17 -14.75 30.64
C LYS A 12 -0.04 -15.53 31.16
N GLN A 13 -1.14 -14.86 31.48
CA GLN A 13 -2.33 -15.49 32.07
C GLN A 13 -3.20 -16.23 31.04
N THR A 14 -3.19 -15.79 29.79
CA THR A 14 -4.06 -16.33 28.73
C THR A 14 -3.43 -17.46 27.90
N ASN A 15 -2.10 -17.67 27.98
CA ASN A 15 -1.40 -18.71 27.23
C ASN A 15 -1.06 -19.93 28.11
N VAL A 16 -2.01 -20.87 28.23
CA VAL A 16 -1.80 -22.15 28.96
C VAL A 16 -1.15 -23.22 28.07
N SER A 17 -1.21 -23.08 26.74
CA SER A 17 -0.43 -23.90 25.83
C SER A 17 0.94 -23.25 25.62
N HIS A 18 2.00 -23.92 26.06
CA HIS A 18 3.32 -24.04 25.41
C HIS A 18 4.42 -24.20 26.48
N ALA A 19 4.82 -25.46 26.65
CA ALA A 19 6.01 -25.87 27.38
C ALA A 19 7.25 -25.35 26.65
N GLY A 20 7.90 -24.32 27.20
CA GLY A 20 9.11 -23.75 26.61
C GLY A 20 9.56 -22.43 27.23
N TYR A 21 9.53 -22.29 28.56
CA TYR A 21 10.13 -21.13 29.23
C TYR A 21 11.19 -21.55 30.25
N GLY A 22 12.44 -21.64 29.78
CA GLY A 22 13.64 -21.66 30.64
C GLY A 22 14.15 -20.27 31.04
N LEU A 23 13.49 -19.18 30.65
CA LEU A 23 13.96 -17.80 30.85
C LEU A 23 12.98 -16.88 31.62
N GLN A 24 12.08 -17.45 32.42
CA GLN A 24 11.00 -16.68 33.07
C GLN A 24 11.51 -15.55 34.00
N LYS A 25 12.62 -15.77 34.74
CA LYS A 25 13.21 -14.79 35.66
C LYS A 25 14.08 -13.72 34.99
N GLU A 26 14.84 -14.09 33.96
CA GLU A 26 15.71 -13.15 33.24
C GLU A 26 14.88 -12.17 32.39
N CYS A 27 13.76 -12.64 31.84
CA CYS A 27 12.74 -11.80 31.21
C CYS A 27 12.18 -10.74 32.16
N GLU A 28 11.85 -11.14 33.39
CA GLU A 28 11.32 -10.23 34.42
C GLU A 28 12.38 -9.24 34.91
N SER A 29 13.64 -9.67 35.01
CA SER A 29 14.75 -8.80 35.39
C SER A 29 15.07 -7.78 34.29
N LEU A 30 15.13 -8.18 33.01
CA LEU A 30 15.42 -7.27 31.90
C LEU A 30 14.26 -6.29 31.65
N ILE A 31 13.02 -6.77 31.65
CA ILE A 31 11.84 -5.90 31.57
C ILE A 31 11.81 -4.98 32.80
N GLY A 32 12.01 -5.52 34.00
CA GLY A 32 12.13 -4.72 35.23
C GLY A 32 13.23 -3.67 35.14
N HIS A 33 14.39 -3.98 34.55
CA HIS A 33 15.53 -3.09 34.40
C HIS A 33 15.29 -1.99 33.35
N ILE A 34 14.76 -2.35 32.17
CA ILE A 34 14.33 -1.39 31.15
C ILE A 34 13.25 -0.48 31.73
N LEU A 35 12.28 -1.08 32.44
CA LEU A 35 11.18 -0.32 33.04
C LEU A 35 11.67 0.61 34.16
N GLN A 36 12.58 0.15 35.02
CA GLN A 36 13.19 0.96 36.10
C GLN A 36 14.06 2.09 35.56
N ASN A 37 14.84 1.85 34.51
CA ASN A 37 15.66 2.89 33.88
C ASN A 37 14.78 3.94 33.20
N MET A 38 13.67 3.53 32.58
CA MET A 38 12.69 4.45 32.01
C MET A 38 11.90 5.23 33.08
N VAL A 39 11.61 4.66 34.26
CA VAL A 39 11.01 5.39 35.41
C VAL A 39 11.96 6.45 35.97
N LYS A 40 13.27 6.22 35.89
CA LYS A 40 14.30 7.19 36.29
C LYS A 40 14.49 8.32 35.26
N SER A 41 14.00 8.15 34.04
CA SER A 41 14.07 9.17 32.98
C SER A 41 12.78 9.99 32.97
N GLN A 42 12.89 11.32 33.07
CA GLN A 42 11.75 12.18 32.75
C GLN A 42 11.36 11.98 31.29
N PHE A 43 10.06 11.93 31.02
CA PHE A 43 9.57 11.88 29.65
C PHE A 43 10.01 13.18 28.95
N PRO A 44 10.68 13.10 27.79
CA PRO A 44 11.17 14.30 27.11
C PRO A 44 9.99 15.20 26.76
N GLU A 45 10.25 16.50 26.70
CA GLU A 45 9.24 17.46 26.26
C GLU A 45 8.81 17.13 24.84
N LEU A 46 7.50 17.03 24.64
CA LEU A 46 6.89 16.72 23.36
C LEU A 46 6.71 18.00 22.55
N ILE A 47 7.68 18.31 21.70
CA ILE A 47 7.69 19.54 20.89
C ILE A 47 7.13 19.22 19.50
N PRO A 48 5.93 19.73 19.14
CA PRO A 48 5.36 19.49 17.82
C PRO A 48 6.04 20.34 16.76
N GLU A 49 6.21 19.77 15.56
CA GLU A 49 6.47 20.55 14.37
C GLU A 49 5.27 21.45 14.06
N VAL A 50 5.53 22.75 13.93
CA VAL A 50 4.51 23.76 13.65
C VAL A 50 4.83 24.48 12.36
N LYS A 51 3.78 24.84 11.63
CA LYS A 51 3.90 25.74 10.49
C LYS A 51 4.43 27.09 10.96
N ASN A 52 5.51 27.55 10.36
CA ASN A 52 6.17 28.79 10.72
C ASN A 52 6.85 29.43 9.50
N GLU A 53 7.07 30.73 9.59
CA GLU A 53 7.66 31.54 8.53
C GLU A 53 9.12 31.17 8.25
N GLU A 54 9.92 30.95 9.30
CA GLU A 54 11.35 30.67 9.21
C GLU A 54 11.63 29.41 8.37
N ASP A 55 11.02 28.28 8.70
CA ASP A 55 11.17 27.02 7.97
C ASP A 55 10.60 27.12 6.55
N SER A 56 9.48 27.83 6.37
CA SER A 56 8.89 28.05 5.05
C SER A 56 9.84 28.79 4.12
N ILE A 57 10.49 29.86 4.62
CA ILE A 57 11.49 30.63 3.88
C ILE A 57 12.74 29.78 3.63
N HIS A 58 13.26 29.12 4.66
CA HIS A 58 14.44 28.26 4.55
C HIS A 58 14.29 27.22 3.44
N TYR A 59 13.20 26.44 3.44
CA TYR A 59 12.97 25.45 2.40
C TYR A 59 12.74 26.07 1.01
N ARG A 60 12.18 27.28 0.94
CA ARG A 60 12.06 28.00 -0.34
C ARG A 60 13.43 28.39 -0.89
N GLU A 61 14.35 28.81 -0.04
CA GLU A 61 15.72 29.16 -0.41
C GLU A 61 16.52 27.93 -0.86
N GLU A 62 16.43 26.82 -0.14
CA GLU A 62 17.01 25.54 -0.56
C GLU A 62 16.45 25.09 -1.92
N GLY A 63 15.13 25.23 -2.12
CA GLY A 63 14.50 24.98 -3.41
C GLY A 63 15.05 25.85 -4.53
N ASN A 64 15.35 27.12 -4.25
CA ASN A 64 15.98 28.03 -5.22
C ASN A 64 17.40 27.59 -5.58
N GLN A 65 18.19 27.13 -4.60
CA GLN A 65 19.53 26.62 -4.84
C GLN A 65 19.49 25.41 -5.77
N HIS A 66 18.66 24.41 -5.46
CA HIS A 66 18.48 23.23 -6.32
C HIS A 66 17.95 23.61 -7.71
N PHE A 67 17.04 24.57 -7.79
CA PHE A 67 16.55 25.08 -9.06
C PHE A 67 17.68 25.69 -9.90
N VAL A 68 18.57 26.51 -9.31
CA VAL A 68 19.74 27.07 -10.01
C VAL A 68 20.71 25.97 -10.47
N MET A 69 20.91 24.93 -9.66
CA MET A 69 21.75 23.77 -10.01
C MET A 69 21.17 22.88 -11.12
N GLY A 70 19.90 23.07 -11.48
CA GLY A 70 19.22 22.22 -12.48
C GLY A 70 18.62 20.94 -11.91
N ASP A 71 18.67 20.74 -10.59
CA ASP A 71 18.02 19.59 -9.94
C ASP A 71 16.54 19.88 -9.66
N ASP A 72 15.72 19.75 -10.70
CA ASP A 72 14.29 20.03 -10.61
C ASP A 72 13.53 19.14 -9.63
N ASN A 73 13.98 17.90 -9.43
CA ASN A 73 13.25 16.98 -8.53
C ASN A 73 13.41 17.42 -7.07
N GLU A 74 14.63 17.74 -6.66
CA GLU A 74 14.87 18.28 -5.33
C GLU A 74 14.28 19.68 -5.18
N ALA A 75 14.36 20.55 -6.21
CA ALA A 75 13.71 21.86 -6.18
C ALA A 75 12.20 21.74 -5.89
N ILE A 76 11.48 20.87 -6.59
CA ILE A 76 10.04 20.64 -6.37
C ILE A 76 9.76 20.11 -4.95
N LYS A 77 10.59 19.19 -4.45
CA LYS A 77 10.47 18.66 -3.10
C LYS A 77 10.65 19.76 -2.04
N TYR A 78 11.67 20.60 -2.15
CA TYR A 78 11.92 21.69 -1.22
C TYR A 78 10.86 22.79 -1.30
N TYR A 79 10.36 23.14 -2.49
CA TYR A 79 9.20 24.04 -2.59
C TYR A 79 7.92 23.42 -1.99
N THR A 80 7.76 22.10 -2.08
CA THR A 80 6.66 21.40 -1.40
C THR A 80 6.82 21.43 0.12
N MET A 81 8.05 21.33 0.64
CA MET A 81 8.33 21.52 2.06
C MET A 81 8.07 22.97 2.49
N SER A 82 8.43 23.96 1.68
CA SER A 82 8.08 25.37 1.94
C SER A 82 6.56 25.57 2.07
N LEU A 83 5.78 25.03 1.13
CA LEU A 83 4.30 25.03 1.22
C LEU A 83 3.80 24.34 2.49
N ALA A 84 4.46 23.25 2.89
CA ALA A 84 4.09 22.48 4.07
C ALA A 84 4.27 23.27 5.37
N TYR A 85 5.29 24.12 5.48
CA TYR A 85 5.55 24.95 6.66
C TYR A 85 4.90 26.33 6.61
N ALA A 86 4.47 26.81 5.44
CA ALA A 86 3.80 28.10 5.32
C ALA A 86 2.58 28.21 6.26
N ASN A 87 2.54 29.32 7.02
CA ASN A 87 1.51 29.68 7.99
C ASN A 87 0.58 30.81 7.51
N ASP A 88 0.86 31.40 6.33
CA ASP A 88 0.01 32.41 5.70
C ASP A 88 -0.06 32.24 4.17
N ASN A 89 -0.97 33.00 3.55
CA ASN A 89 -1.20 32.96 2.11
C ASN A 89 -0.04 33.56 1.29
N GLU A 90 0.69 34.53 1.83
CA GLU A 90 1.78 35.20 1.11
C GLU A 90 2.91 34.19 0.87
N LEU A 91 3.37 33.51 1.93
CA LEU A 91 4.38 32.46 1.86
C LEU A 91 3.97 31.34 0.91
N MET A 92 2.71 30.89 1.02
CA MET A 92 2.17 29.87 0.11
C MET A 92 2.21 30.35 -1.35
N SER A 93 1.81 31.59 -1.63
CA SER A 93 1.80 32.15 -2.98
C SER A 93 3.19 32.16 -3.60
N TYR A 94 4.23 32.50 -2.83
CA TYR A 94 5.63 32.46 -3.29
C TYR A 94 6.12 31.04 -3.55
N ALA A 95 5.80 30.09 -2.66
CA ALA A 95 6.23 28.71 -2.81
C ALA A 95 5.57 28.05 -4.04
N TYR A 96 4.27 28.28 -4.29
CA TYR A 96 3.60 27.85 -5.52
C TYR A 96 4.20 28.49 -6.77
N ALA A 97 4.46 29.81 -6.75
CA ALA A 97 5.07 30.50 -7.88
C ALA A 97 6.46 29.95 -8.23
N ASN A 98 7.26 29.59 -7.22
CA ASN A 98 8.58 28.99 -7.42
C ASN A 98 8.47 27.53 -7.89
N ARG A 99 7.58 26.72 -7.29
CA ARG A 99 7.36 25.33 -7.70
C ARG A 99 6.88 25.22 -9.15
N SER A 100 6.00 26.12 -9.59
CA SER A 100 5.57 26.18 -11.00
C SER A 100 6.74 26.41 -11.98
N ALA A 101 7.84 27.04 -11.56
CA ALA A 101 9.02 27.23 -12.39
C ALA A 101 9.75 25.91 -12.65
N ALA A 102 9.97 25.14 -11.60
CA ALA A 102 10.58 23.82 -11.68
C ALA A 102 9.70 22.84 -12.47
N LEU A 103 8.38 22.87 -12.25
CA LEU A 103 7.42 22.05 -13.00
C LEU A 103 7.45 22.36 -14.50
N TYR A 104 7.49 23.65 -14.87
CA TYR A 104 7.63 24.05 -16.27
C TYR A 104 8.92 23.51 -16.90
N ARG A 105 10.05 23.62 -16.20
CA ARG A 105 11.35 23.12 -16.70
C ARG A 105 11.37 21.59 -16.86
N LYS A 106 10.67 20.86 -15.98
CA LYS A 106 10.40 19.42 -16.14
C LYS A 106 9.39 19.06 -17.22
N GLN A 107 8.85 20.04 -17.94
CA GLN A 107 7.80 19.85 -18.95
C GLN A 107 6.49 19.28 -18.38
N MET A 108 6.25 19.49 -17.09
CA MET A 108 5.01 19.18 -16.38
C MET A 108 4.08 20.39 -16.47
N PHE A 109 3.60 20.67 -17.68
CA PHE A 109 2.90 21.92 -18.00
C PHE A 109 1.55 22.06 -17.32
N LYS A 110 0.84 20.94 -17.14
CA LYS A 110 -0.46 20.92 -16.46
C LYS A 110 -0.30 21.25 -14.97
N GLU A 111 0.67 20.58 -14.34
CA GLU A 111 1.06 20.79 -12.96
C GLU A 111 1.55 22.22 -12.73
N CYS A 112 2.32 22.77 -13.69
CA CYS A 112 2.74 24.17 -13.69
C CYS A 112 1.54 25.12 -13.65
N LEU A 113 0.53 24.91 -14.48
CA LEU A 113 -0.67 25.75 -14.53
C LEU A 113 -1.49 25.69 -13.23
N ILE A 114 -1.60 24.51 -12.62
CA ILE A 114 -2.28 24.34 -11.31
C ILE A 114 -1.59 25.18 -10.23
N ASP A 115 -0.27 25.16 -10.15
CA ASP A 115 0.47 25.96 -9.17
C ASP A 115 0.40 27.47 -9.47
N ILE A 116 0.36 27.87 -10.74
CA ILE A 116 0.17 29.29 -11.13
C ILE A 116 -1.20 29.78 -10.65
N ASP A 117 -2.26 29.00 -10.89
CA ASP A 117 -3.63 29.32 -10.44
C ASP A 117 -3.71 29.43 -8.91
N ALA A 118 -3.08 28.49 -8.20
CA ALA A 118 -3.00 28.51 -6.75
C ALA A 118 -2.26 29.76 -6.23
N ALA A 119 -1.12 30.12 -6.83
CA ALA A 119 -0.37 31.32 -6.44
C ALA A 119 -1.19 32.60 -6.62
N LEU A 120 -1.87 32.75 -7.77
CA LEU A 120 -2.70 33.92 -8.07
C LEU A 120 -3.90 34.01 -7.12
N SER A 121 -4.55 32.88 -6.84
CA SER A 121 -5.70 32.79 -5.93
C SER A 121 -5.34 33.16 -4.48
N LEU A 122 -4.09 32.95 -4.07
CA LEU A 122 -3.56 33.29 -2.74
C LEU A 122 -2.99 34.71 -2.66
N GLY A 123 -3.12 35.51 -3.73
CA GLY A 123 -2.75 36.93 -3.70
C GLY A 123 -1.30 37.23 -4.08
N TYR A 124 -0.67 36.41 -4.93
CA TYR A 124 0.70 36.68 -5.41
C TYR A 124 0.87 38.14 -5.90
N PRO A 125 1.97 38.86 -5.59
CA PRO A 125 2.07 40.30 -5.83
C PRO A 125 1.93 40.72 -7.30
N GLU A 126 1.10 41.73 -7.57
CA GLU A 126 0.75 42.21 -8.93
C GLU A 126 1.98 42.53 -9.78
N GLU A 127 2.97 43.20 -9.20
CA GLU A 127 4.21 43.58 -9.88
C GLU A 127 5.06 42.38 -10.34
N LYS A 128 4.86 41.20 -9.73
CA LYS A 128 5.54 39.95 -10.07
C LYS A 128 4.70 39.03 -10.97
N ARG A 129 3.42 39.32 -11.20
CA ARG A 129 2.50 38.46 -11.97
C ARG A 129 2.86 38.34 -13.44
N LYS A 130 3.58 39.32 -14.02
CA LYS A 130 3.95 39.30 -15.44
C LYS A 130 4.69 38.01 -15.83
N ASN A 131 5.76 37.68 -15.09
CA ASN A 131 6.58 36.49 -15.36
C ASN A 131 5.78 35.19 -15.18
N LEU A 132 4.87 35.18 -14.20
CA LEU A 132 4.01 34.03 -13.91
C LEU A 132 2.99 33.78 -15.03
N LYS A 133 2.33 34.86 -15.51
CA LYS A 133 1.39 34.82 -16.63
C LYS A 133 2.09 34.43 -17.94
N GLU A 134 3.28 34.94 -18.20
CA GLU A 134 4.09 34.55 -19.37
C GLU A 134 4.46 33.07 -19.34
N ARG A 135 4.84 32.52 -18.18
CA ARG A 135 5.09 31.08 -18.00
C ARG A 135 3.83 30.26 -18.28
N GLY A 136 2.68 30.70 -17.75
CA GLY A 136 1.39 30.04 -17.99
C GLY A 136 1.00 30.02 -19.47
N ALA A 137 1.16 31.14 -20.18
CA ALA A 137 0.89 31.22 -21.62
C ALA A 137 1.76 30.23 -22.43
N LYS A 138 3.06 30.15 -22.11
CA LYS A 138 3.98 29.19 -22.75
C LYS A 138 3.61 27.74 -22.44
N ALA A 139 3.19 27.46 -21.20
CA ALA A 139 2.75 26.11 -20.81
C ALA A 139 1.51 25.68 -21.61
N ILE A 140 0.54 26.58 -21.82
CA ILE A 140 -0.65 26.32 -22.64
C ILE A 140 -0.26 26.06 -24.10
N GLU A 141 0.64 26.87 -24.67
CA GLU A 141 1.11 26.68 -26.05
C GLU A 141 1.73 25.30 -26.26
N GLU A 142 2.56 24.84 -25.31
CA GLU A 142 3.21 23.54 -25.39
C GLU A 142 2.22 22.37 -25.18
N ILE A 143 1.19 22.54 -24.34
CA ILE A 143 0.08 21.57 -24.23
C ILE A 143 -0.68 21.48 -25.56
N LYS A 144 -1.07 22.61 -26.16
CA LYS A 144 -1.75 22.65 -27.46
C LYS A 144 -0.95 21.95 -28.55
N LYS A 145 0.36 22.22 -28.59
CA LYS A 145 1.29 21.57 -29.53
C LYS A 145 1.33 20.06 -29.36
N ARG A 146 1.35 19.55 -28.13
CA ARG A 146 1.35 18.10 -27.83
C ARG A 146 0.03 17.41 -28.19
N LEU A 147 -1.09 18.11 -27.99
CA LEU A 147 -2.43 17.62 -28.30
C LEU A 147 -2.85 17.85 -29.76
N GLN A 148 -1.98 18.44 -30.59
CA GLN A 148 -2.28 18.83 -31.98
C GLN A 148 -3.52 19.75 -32.10
N LEU A 149 -3.78 20.54 -31.05
CA LEU A 149 -4.89 21.49 -31.01
C LEU A 149 -4.53 22.76 -31.78
N THR A 150 -5.55 23.38 -32.40
CA THR A 150 -5.42 24.64 -33.11
C THR A 150 -5.29 25.82 -32.15
N LYS A 151 -4.88 26.99 -32.65
CA LYS A 151 -4.76 28.21 -31.82
C LYS A 151 -6.10 28.62 -31.18
N ASP A 152 -7.21 28.30 -31.83
CA ASP A 152 -8.56 28.69 -31.44
C ASP A 152 -9.21 27.74 -30.41
N ASP A 153 -8.60 26.59 -30.12
CA ASP A 153 -9.11 25.65 -29.11
C ASP A 153 -8.87 26.20 -27.70
N HIS A 154 -9.96 26.42 -26.96
CA HIS A 154 -9.90 26.83 -25.56
C HIS A 154 -9.64 25.62 -24.65
N ILE A 155 -8.56 25.68 -23.87
CA ILE A 155 -8.31 24.71 -22.80
C ILE A 155 -8.77 25.35 -21.50
N ASP A 156 -9.89 24.85 -20.96
CA ASP A 156 -10.37 25.26 -19.66
C ASP A 156 -9.49 24.64 -18.54
N ILE A 157 -9.05 25.48 -17.60
CA ILE A 157 -8.22 25.07 -16.46
C ILE A 157 -9.01 24.13 -15.54
N GLU A 158 -10.33 24.31 -15.42
CA GLU A 158 -11.18 23.43 -14.61
C GLU A 158 -11.27 22.04 -15.25
N THR A 159 -11.39 21.99 -16.58
CA THR A 159 -11.30 20.75 -17.36
C THR A 159 -9.91 20.07 -17.19
N LEU A 160 -8.80 20.82 -17.19
CA LEU A 160 -7.47 20.27 -16.89
C LEU A 160 -7.37 19.72 -15.45
N LYS A 161 -7.93 20.43 -14.45
CA LYS A 161 -8.01 19.96 -13.06
C LYS A 161 -8.78 18.64 -12.96
N ASN A 162 -9.86 18.50 -13.73
CA ASN A 162 -10.67 17.28 -13.78
C ASN A 162 -9.95 16.12 -14.51
N MET A 163 -9.18 16.41 -15.57
CA MET A 163 -8.29 15.42 -16.20
C MET A 163 -7.14 14.96 -15.28
N CYS A 164 -6.94 15.62 -14.12
CA CYS A 164 -5.92 15.27 -13.11
C CYS A 164 -6.41 14.19 -12.14
N LEU A 165 -7.67 13.80 -12.29
CA LEU A 165 -8.22 12.60 -11.71
C LEU A 165 -8.07 11.51 -12.76
N SER A 166 -7.50 10.38 -12.36
CA SER A 166 -7.66 9.12 -13.07
C SER A 166 -9.17 8.82 -13.18
N GLU A 167 -9.85 9.36 -14.19
CA GLU A 167 -11.14 8.84 -14.62
C GLU A 167 -10.90 7.52 -15.34
N LYS A 168 -10.69 6.47 -14.54
CA LYS A 168 -11.35 5.19 -14.79
C LYS A 168 -12.42 5.05 -13.73
N ILE A 169 -13.61 5.52 -14.11
CA ILE A 169 -14.86 5.23 -13.42
C ILE A 169 -15.00 3.70 -13.38
N ASN A 170 -14.94 3.14 -12.18
CA ASN A 170 -15.72 1.98 -11.78
C ASN A 170 -15.86 2.02 -10.25
N GLU A 171 -17.00 2.54 -9.83
CA GLU A 171 -17.57 2.46 -8.48
C GLU A 171 -16.74 3.10 -7.35
N GLU A 172 -17.45 3.42 -6.28
CA GLU A 172 -16.97 4.15 -5.11
C GLU A 172 -15.59 3.64 -4.63
N PRO A 173 -14.64 4.52 -4.25
CA PRO A 173 -13.46 4.07 -3.52
C PRO A 173 -13.98 3.45 -2.24
N GLY A 174 -13.92 2.11 -2.16
CA GLY A 174 -14.59 1.28 -1.16
C GLY A 174 -14.58 1.94 0.20
N GLY A 175 -15.67 2.65 0.49
CA GLY A 175 -15.91 3.20 1.80
C GLY A 175 -15.90 2.02 2.74
N VAL A 176 -15.22 2.16 3.87
CA VAL A 176 -15.48 1.32 5.03
C VAL A 176 -16.99 1.33 5.23
N ARG A 177 -17.66 0.25 4.82
CA ARG A 177 -19.12 0.13 4.95
C ARG A 177 -19.40 -0.02 6.43
N TYR A 178 -19.66 1.11 7.09
CA TYR A 178 -20.36 1.10 8.35
C TYR A 178 -21.77 0.59 8.10
N ARG A 179 -21.97 -0.71 8.28
CA ARG A 179 -23.31 -1.31 8.34
C ARG A 179 -24.03 -0.64 9.51
N ASN A 180 -24.92 0.30 9.21
CA ASN A 180 -26.00 0.67 10.11
C ASN A 180 -27.18 1.26 9.34
N GLY A 181 -28.32 0.57 9.46
CA GLY A 181 -29.66 1.17 9.50
C GLY A 181 -30.19 1.77 8.20
N LYS A 182 -31.23 1.13 7.65
CA LYS A 182 -32.16 1.74 6.69
C LYS A 182 -32.56 3.15 7.16
N VAL A 183 -32.17 4.18 6.42
CA VAL A 183 -32.86 5.47 6.43
C VAL A 183 -33.15 5.82 4.97
N LYS A 184 -34.43 5.74 4.60
CA LYS A 184 -34.96 6.30 3.36
C LYS A 184 -34.81 7.81 3.42
N LEU A 185 -34.18 8.42 2.42
CA LEU A 185 -34.37 9.82 2.09
C LEU A 185 -34.92 9.92 0.66
N SER A 186 -35.84 10.86 0.54
CA SER A 186 -36.94 10.99 -0.40
C SER A 186 -36.56 11.33 -1.84
N GLU A 187 -37.43 10.89 -2.75
CA GLU A 187 -37.59 11.39 -4.12
C GLU A 187 -37.85 12.91 -4.10
N ASP A 188 -37.08 13.65 -4.91
CA ASP A 188 -37.56 14.74 -5.80
C ASP A 188 -36.41 15.70 -6.15
N MET A 189 -35.87 15.57 -7.36
CA MET A 189 -35.86 16.65 -8.35
C MET A 189 -35.13 16.19 -9.63
N SER A 190 -35.93 15.78 -10.59
CA SER A 190 -35.59 15.79 -12.01
C SER A 190 -35.41 17.23 -12.51
N LYS A 191 -34.41 17.50 -13.38
CA LYS A 191 -34.63 17.86 -14.81
C LYS A 191 -33.39 18.40 -15.55
N ASN A 192 -33.32 17.98 -16.81
CA ASN A 192 -32.60 18.53 -17.99
C ASN A 192 -31.11 18.16 -18.05
N PHE A 193 -30.60 17.47 -19.07
CA PHE A 193 -30.65 17.84 -20.49
C PHE A 193 -30.48 16.62 -21.43
N SER A 194 -31.20 16.62 -22.56
CA SER A 194 -31.15 15.62 -23.64
C SER A 194 -30.27 16.13 -24.80
N ILE A 195 -29.48 15.26 -25.44
CA ILE A 195 -28.92 15.52 -26.77
C ILE A 195 -29.14 14.28 -27.65
N ASN A 196 -29.69 14.55 -28.83
CA ASN A 196 -30.24 13.64 -29.83
C ASN A 196 -29.20 12.75 -30.53
N GLU A 197 -29.51 11.46 -30.65
CA GLU A 197 -28.94 10.56 -31.64
C GLU A 197 -29.53 10.86 -33.03
N LYS A 198 -28.67 10.98 -34.05
CA LYS A 198 -29.07 10.79 -35.45
C LYS A 198 -28.45 9.51 -35.98
N LYS A 199 -29.30 8.51 -36.17
CA LYS A 199 -29.12 7.39 -37.09
C LYS A 199 -29.35 7.90 -38.51
N ASP A 200 -28.49 7.53 -39.44
CA ASP A 200 -28.89 7.35 -40.83
C ASP A 200 -28.15 6.15 -41.44
N LEU A 201 -28.95 5.40 -42.20
CA LEU A 201 -28.71 4.10 -42.84
C LEU A 201 -28.09 4.27 -44.23
N ILE A 202 -27.18 3.37 -44.63
CA ILE A 202 -27.12 2.84 -46.01
C ILE A 202 -26.72 1.36 -45.98
N ASN A 203 -27.61 0.50 -46.50
CA ASN A 203 -27.35 -0.88 -46.93
C ASN A 203 -26.60 -0.87 -48.28
N ASP A 204 -25.64 -1.77 -48.48
CA ASP A 204 -25.81 -2.87 -49.44
C ASP A 204 -24.62 -3.86 -49.47
N SER A 205 -24.97 -5.03 -49.99
CA SER A 205 -24.41 -6.37 -49.88
C SER A 205 -23.01 -6.70 -50.47
N ASN A 206 -22.50 -7.84 -49.99
CA ASN A 206 -21.59 -8.83 -50.60
C ASN A 206 -20.08 -8.73 -50.39
N GLY A 207 -19.56 -9.73 -49.66
CA GLY A 207 -18.44 -10.56 -50.12
C GLY A 207 -17.05 -10.25 -49.57
N ILE A 208 -16.47 -11.30 -48.98
CA ILE A 208 -15.04 -11.54 -48.76
C ILE A 208 -14.46 -10.94 -47.47
N SER A 209 -14.34 -11.83 -46.49
CA SER A 209 -13.43 -11.76 -45.35
C SER A 209 -12.01 -11.37 -45.80
N LYS A 210 -11.61 -10.15 -45.48
CA LYS A 210 -10.21 -9.79 -45.32
C LYS A 210 -10.00 -9.39 -43.87
N ASP A 211 -9.22 -10.22 -43.18
CA ASP A 211 -8.57 -9.87 -41.93
C ASP A 211 -7.83 -8.54 -42.12
N ASN A 212 -8.42 -7.48 -41.59
CA ASN A 212 -7.67 -6.25 -41.36
C ASN A 212 -6.93 -6.42 -40.04
N ASP A 213 -5.61 -6.52 -40.17
CA ASP A 213 -4.62 -6.25 -39.13
C ASP A 213 -5.05 -5.01 -38.31
N LYS A 214 -5.76 -5.22 -37.20
CA LYS A 214 -5.80 -4.25 -36.12
C LYS A 214 -4.46 -4.35 -35.43
N GLU A 215 -3.59 -3.35 -35.65
CA GLU A 215 -2.46 -3.09 -34.76
C GLU A 215 -2.97 -3.12 -33.32
N LYS A 216 -2.59 -4.15 -32.57
CA LYS A 216 -2.93 -4.27 -31.15
C LYS A 216 -2.29 -3.07 -30.43
N GLN A 217 -3.13 -2.26 -29.80
CA GLN A 217 -2.75 -1.07 -29.02
C GLN A 217 -1.73 -1.40 -27.93
N LEU A 218 -0.83 -0.43 -27.65
CA LEU A 218 0.10 -0.45 -26.52
C LEU A 218 -0.69 -0.58 -25.19
N ARG A 219 -0.09 -1.21 -24.17
CA ARG A 219 -0.69 -1.54 -22.85
C ARG A 219 -1.65 -0.46 -22.29
N TYR A 220 -1.28 0.81 -22.36
CA TYR A 220 -2.06 1.93 -21.79
C TYR A 220 -3.31 2.31 -22.60
N LEU A 221 -3.48 1.75 -23.80
CA LEU A 221 -4.65 1.96 -24.66
C LEU A 221 -5.56 0.71 -24.73
N ALA A 222 -5.05 -0.48 -24.37
CA ALA A 222 -5.84 -1.71 -24.36
C ALA A 222 -6.75 -1.76 -23.12
N ASP A 223 -8.06 -1.61 -23.33
CA ASP A 223 -9.06 -1.85 -22.29
C ASP A 223 -9.23 -3.36 -22.07
N GLU A 224 -8.57 -3.91 -21.05
CA GLU A 224 -8.78 -5.31 -20.61
C GLU A 224 -10.14 -5.51 -19.90
N GLY A 225 -10.97 -4.46 -19.79
CA GLY A 225 -12.22 -4.47 -19.05
C GLY A 225 -12.01 -4.43 -17.52
N PRO A 226 -13.09 -4.53 -16.73
CA PRO A 226 -12.98 -4.51 -15.28
C PRO A 226 -12.24 -5.74 -14.78
N LEU A 227 -11.32 -5.53 -13.82
CA LEU A 227 -10.55 -6.58 -13.17
C LEU A 227 -11.48 -7.60 -12.50
N LYS A 228 -11.30 -8.89 -12.81
CA LYS A 228 -12.15 -9.98 -12.30
C LYS A 228 -11.31 -11.13 -11.78
N LEU A 229 -11.75 -11.72 -10.67
CA LEU A 229 -11.25 -13.00 -10.17
C LEU A 229 -11.56 -14.10 -11.19
N ALA A 230 -10.62 -15.04 -11.38
CA ALA A 230 -10.70 -16.06 -12.42
C ALA A 230 -12.01 -16.89 -12.38
N TYR A 231 -12.52 -17.16 -11.17
CA TYR A 231 -13.74 -17.96 -10.95
C TYR A 231 -14.83 -17.19 -10.19
N GLY A 232 -14.76 -15.85 -10.18
CA GLY A 232 -15.60 -15.02 -9.30
C GLY A 232 -15.16 -15.11 -7.82
N PRO A 233 -15.80 -14.35 -6.92
CA PRO A 233 -15.44 -14.32 -5.49
C PRO A 233 -15.80 -15.63 -4.78
N SER A 234 -14.89 -16.11 -3.94
CA SER A 234 -15.11 -17.27 -3.06
C SER A 234 -16.15 -16.95 -2.00
N LYS A 235 -16.94 -17.97 -1.64
CA LYS A 235 -17.93 -17.87 -0.57
C LYS A 235 -17.31 -17.68 0.81
N GLU A 236 -16.14 -18.28 1.08
CA GLU A 236 -15.50 -18.19 2.39
C GLU A 236 -14.47 -17.06 2.49
N ALA A 237 -13.95 -16.57 1.36
CA ALA A 237 -13.01 -15.45 1.32
C ALA A 237 -13.26 -14.59 0.06
N PRO A 238 -14.16 -13.59 0.11
CA PRO A 238 -14.59 -12.85 -1.07
C PRO A 238 -13.47 -12.14 -1.86
N ALA A 239 -12.34 -11.83 -1.21
CA ALA A 239 -11.16 -11.27 -1.86
C ALA A 239 -10.38 -12.30 -2.70
N ALA A 240 -10.65 -13.60 -2.54
CA ALA A 240 -10.07 -14.70 -3.29
C ALA A 240 -11.05 -15.27 -4.32
N SER A 241 -10.48 -15.86 -5.38
CA SER A 241 -11.25 -16.57 -6.41
C SER A 241 -11.94 -17.80 -5.82
N ASP A 242 -13.14 -18.17 -6.29
CA ASP A 242 -13.89 -19.39 -5.90
C ASP A 242 -13.10 -20.69 -6.17
N GLY A 243 -12.03 -20.62 -6.98
CA GLY A 243 -11.06 -21.69 -7.14
C GLY A 243 -10.05 -21.83 -5.99
N ILE A 244 -10.18 -21.06 -4.90
CA ILE A 244 -9.30 -21.08 -3.73
C ILE A 244 -10.09 -21.47 -2.48
N SER A 245 -9.45 -22.30 -1.65
CA SER A 245 -9.92 -22.65 -0.31
C SER A 245 -8.87 -22.35 0.76
N ILE A 246 -9.31 -22.08 1.97
CA ILE A 246 -8.49 -21.92 3.17
C ILE A 246 -8.32 -23.31 3.81
N SER A 247 -7.07 -23.73 3.98
CA SER A 247 -6.70 -24.98 4.64
C SER A 247 -5.83 -24.71 5.86
N PHE A 248 -5.64 -25.72 6.70
CA PHE A 248 -4.73 -25.67 7.84
C PHE A 248 -3.81 -26.89 7.85
N SER A 249 -2.55 -26.68 8.22
CA SER A 249 -1.63 -27.76 8.60
C SER A 249 -0.70 -27.29 9.70
N GLU A 250 -0.16 -28.21 10.51
CA GLU A 250 0.79 -27.86 11.56
C GLU A 250 2.05 -27.17 11.01
N LYS A 251 2.50 -27.56 9.81
CA LYS A 251 3.68 -27.01 9.16
C LYS A 251 3.48 -25.58 8.66
N TYR A 252 2.35 -25.32 8.00
CA TYR A 252 2.11 -24.08 7.25
C TYR A 252 1.13 -23.13 7.94
N GLY A 253 0.53 -23.55 9.06
CA GLY A 253 -0.61 -22.85 9.64
C GLY A 253 -1.78 -22.79 8.66
N ARG A 254 -2.56 -21.70 8.74
CA ARG A 254 -3.59 -21.38 7.74
C ARG A 254 -2.94 -20.98 6.43
N HIS A 255 -3.42 -21.55 5.33
CA HIS A 255 -2.87 -21.31 4.00
C HIS A 255 -3.92 -21.48 2.90
N LEU A 256 -3.63 -20.93 1.72
CA LEU A 256 -4.51 -21.05 0.56
C LEU A 256 -4.15 -22.27 -0.29
N VAL A 257 -5.17 -23.01 -0.73
CA VAL A 257 -5.05 -24.19 -1.60
C VAL A 257 -5.98 -24.04 -2.80
N ALA A 258 -5.48 -24.33 -4.00
CA ALA A 258 -6.29 -24.37 -5.22
C ALA A 258 -7.29 -25.54 -5.18
N THR A 259 -8.54 -25.26 -5.51
CA THR A 259 -9.59 -26.25 -5.79
C THR A 259 -9.86 -26.40 -7.29
N LYS A 260 -9.39 -25.44 -8.09
CA LYS A 260 -9.49 -25.40 -9.55
C LYS A 260 -8.11 -25.08 -10.15
N GLU A 261 -7.90 -25.44 -11.41
CA GLU A 261 -6.66 -25.07 -12.12
C GLU A 261 -6.60 -23.56 -12.35
N PHE A 262 -5.45 -22.91 -12.19
CA PHE A 262 -5.22 -21.52 -12.62
C PHE A 262 -4.15 -21.50 -13.70
N LYS A 263 -4.40 -20.76 -14.77
CA LYS A 263 -3.45 -20.55 -15.87
C LYS A 263 -2.58 -19.31 -15.58
N PRO A 264 -1.37 -19.22 -16.18
CA PRO A 264 -0.54 -18.02 -16.07
C PRO A 264 -1.33 -16.75 -16.41
N GLY A 265 -1.28 -15.75 -15.53
CA GLY A 265 -1.96 -14.46 -15.64
C GLY A 265 -3.35 -14.39 -15.01
N ASP A 266 -3.97 -15.52 -14.65
CA ASP A 266 -5.27 -15.56 -13.97
C ASP A 266 -5.21 -14.82 -12.63
N VAL A 267 -6.25 -14.04 -12.33
CA VAL A 267 -6.33 -13.29 -11.07
C VAL A 267 -6.82 -14.20 -9.95
N VAL A 268 -5.97 -14.39 -8.94
CA VAL A 268 -6.19 -15.29 -7.80
C VAL A 268 -6.85 -14.54 -6.63
N THR A 269 -6.35 -13.35 -6.29
CA THR A 269 -6.94 -12.47 -5.27
C THR A 269 -6.91 -11.00 -5.68
N ILE A 270 -7.92 -10.25 -5.26
CA ILE A 270 -8.03 -8.80 -5.37
C ILE A 270 -8.41 -8.28 -3.98
N GLU A 271 -7.55 -7.48 -3.36
CA GLU A 271 -7.76 -7.08 -1.96
C GLU A 271 -7.32 -5.64 -1.70
N ASN A 272 -8.20 -4.87 -1.04
CA ASN A 272 -7.87 -3.56 -0.49
C ASN A 272 -7.20 -3.68 0.89
N PRO A 273 -6.29 -2.77 1.26
CA PRO A 273 -5.67 -2.81 2.58
C PRO A 273 -6.70 -2.52 3.68
N TYR A 274 -6.64 -3.31 4.75
CA TYR A 274 -7.41 -3.03 5.98
C TYR A 274 -6.95 -1.73 6.65
N ALA A 275 -5.63 -1.54 6.73
CA ALA A 275 -4.99 -0.32 7.21
C ALA A 275 -3.64 -0.14 6.52
N TYR A 276 -3.22 1.10 6.28
CA TYR A 276 -1.97 1.39 5.57
C TYR A 276 -1.38 2.75 5.96
N VAL A 277 -0.06 2.86 5.86
CA VAL A 277 0.70 4.10 6.11
C VAL A 277 1.73 4.34 5.01
N ILE A 278 2.02 5.61 4.77
CA ILE A 278 3.12 6.06 3.90
C ILE A 278 4.46 5.96 4.63
N TYR A 279 5.56 5.73 3.91
CA TYR A 279 6.90 5.78 4.47
C TYR A 279 7.41 7.21 4.60
N THR A 280 8.20 7.48 5.66
CA THR A 280 8.71 8.82 5.98
C THR A 280 9.54 9.44 4.86
N GLN A 281 10.27 8.61 4.10
CA GLN A 281 11.04 9.03 2.93
C GLN A 281 10.17 9.58 1.79
N ARG A 282 8.84 9.42 1.87
CA ARG A 282 7.89 9.76 0.81
C ARG A 282 6.94 10.91 1.18
N TYR A 283 7.01 11.45 2.39
CA TYR A 283 6.08 12.47 2.89
C TYR A 283 5.89 13.66 1.94
N TYR A 284 6.97 14.16 1.34
CA TYR A 284 6.94 15.34 0.45
C TYR A 284 7.00 15.00 -1.05
N THR A 285 6.75 13.75 -1.42
CA THR A 285 6.74 13.30 -2.84
C THR A 285 5.50 12.49 -3.19
N HIS A 286 4.81 11.92 -2.21
CA HIS A 286 3.62 11.10 -2.40
C HIS A 286 2.48 11.52 -1.48
N CYS A 287 1.25 11.23 -1.89
CA CYS A 287 0.06 11.51 -1.12
C CYS A 287 -0.03 10.59 0.10
N HIS A 288 -0.34 11.15 1.27
CA HIS A 288 -0.53 10.41 2.52
C HIS A 288 -1.83 9.56 2.55
N HIS A 289 -2.73 9.79 1.60
CA HIS A 289 -3.99 9.05 1.47
C HIS A 289 -3.90 7.95 0.41
N CYS A 290 -3.66 8.28 -0.86
CA CYS A 290 -3.64 7.28 -1.92
C CYS A 290 -2.26 6.66 -2.13
N LEU A 291 -1.20 7.16 -1.47
CA LEU A 291 0.20 6.75 -1.65
C LEU A 291 0.81 7.04 -3.02
N SER A 292 0.10 7.77 -3.89
CA SER A 292 0.55 8.09 -5.25
C SER A 292 1.47 9.28 -5.28
N ARG A 293 2.46 9.21 -6.17
CA ARG A 293 3.34 10.34 -6.44
C ARG A 293 2.53 11.51 -6.97
N SER A 294 2.84 12.69 -6.47
CA SER A 294 2.28 13.94 -7.00
C SER A 294 3.31 15.04 -6.86
N TYR A 295 3.38 15.90 -7.87
CA TYR A 295 4.26 17.06 -7.87
C TYR A 295 3.53 18.35 -7.46
N ASN A 296 2.18 18.33 -7.41
CA ASN A 296 1.34 19.41 -6.86
C ASN A 296 0.74 19.00 -5.51
N LEU A 297 1.56 18.46 -4.60
CA LEU A 297 1.08 18.11 -3.27
C LEU A 297 0.53 19.36 -2.55
N ILE A 298 -0.62 19.17 -1.93
CA ILE A 298 -1.36 20.13 -1.11
C ILE A 298 -1.13 19.76 0.36
N PRO A 299 -0.60 20.66 1.19
CA PRO A 299 -0.34 20.35 2.59
C PRO A 299 -1.63 20.30 3.41
N CYS A 300 -1.56 19.58 4.53
CA CYS A 300 -2.51 19.74 5.62
C CYS A 300 -2.54 21.21 6.09
N SER A 301 -3.72 21.68 6.48
CA SER A 301 -3.88 23.03 7.03
C SER A 301 -3.37 23.16 8.47
N HIS A 302 -3.15 22.05 9.18
CA HIS A 302 -2.82 22.06 10.61
C HIS A 302 -1.36 21.66 10.89
N CYS A 303 -0.90 20.52 10.36
CA CYS A 303 0.49 20.06 10.53
C CYS A 303 1.32 20.25 9.25
N PRO A 304 2.65 20.40 9.35
CA PRO A 304 3.53 20.44 8.18
C PRO A 304 3.81 19.04 7.59
N VAL A 305 3.41 17.96 8.25
CA VAL A 305 3.81 16.61 7.87
C VAL A 305 2.99 16.06 6.70
N ALA A 306 1.66 16.09 6.81
CA ALA A 306 0.79 15.38 5.87
C ALA A 306 0.54 16.16 4.57
N GLN A 307 0.64 15.46 3.44
CA GLN A 307 0.56 16.00 2.08
C GLN A 307 -0.42 15.19 1.23
N TYR A 308 -1.16 15.85 0.34
CA TYR A 308 -2.24 15.22 -0.46
C TYR A 308 -2.16 15.59 -1.93
N CYS A 309 -2.47 14.66 -2.83
CA CYS A 309 -2.49 14.94 -4.28
C CYS A 309 -3.71 15.76 -4.72
N SER A 310 -4.76 15.83 -3.89
CA SER A 310 -6.02 16.50 -4.20
C SER A 310 -6.79 16.83 -2.93
N GLU A 311 -7.74 17.76 -3.04
CA GLU A 311 -8.66 18.10 -1.95
C GLU A 311 -9.54 16.90 -1.54
N LYS A 312 -9.93 16.07 -2.51
CA LYS A 312 -10.62 14.80 -2.27
C LYS A 312 -9.81 13.90 -1.34
N CYS A 313 -8.53 13.67 -1.65
CA CYS A 313 -7.64 12.86 -0.81
C CYS A 313 -7.41 13.49 0.57
N ARG A 314 -7.31 14.82 0.65
CA ARG A 314 -7.19 15.54 1.93
C ARG A 314 -8.40 15.32 2.83
N LYS A 315 -9.61 15.48 2.27
CA LYS A 315 -10.88 15.25 2.96
C LYS A 315 -11.04 13.80 3.41
N LEU A 316 -10.83 12.84 2.51
CA LEU A 316 -10.93 11.41 2.84
C LEU A 316 -9.94 10.99 3.92
N ALA A 317 -8.69 11.47 3.88
CA ALA A 317 -7.72 11.22 4.94
C ALA A 317 -8.15 11.81 6.28
N TRP A 318 -8.66 13.05 6.28
CA TRP A 318 -9.17 13.71 7.48
C TRP A 318 -10.30 12.91 8.14
N GLU A 319 -11.27 12.49 7.35
CA GLU A 319 -12.43 11.72 7.80
C GLU A 319 -12.06 10.33 8.32
N MET A 320 -11.12 9.66 7.64
CA MET A 320 -10.65 8.30 7.94
C MET A 320 -9.86 8.23 9.24
N ALA A 321 -8.80 9.04 9.38
CA ALA A 321 -7.90 8.94 10.54
C ALA A 321 -7.11 10.22 10.85
N HIS A 322 -6.78 11.03 9.84
CA HIS A 322 -5.81 12.10 10.00
C HIS A 322 -6.27 13.18 10.98
N GLN A 323 -7.58 13.41 11.17
CA GLN A 323 -8.06 14.33 12.20
C GLN A 323 -7.53 13.98 13.60
N ILE A 324 -7.40 12.68 13.92
CA ILE A 324 -6.86 12.20 15.20
C ILE A 324 -5.33 12.10 15.14
N GLU A 325 -4.78 11.67 14.01
CA GLU A 325 -3.32 11.49 13.87
C GLU A 325 -2.56 12.81 13.75
N CYS A 326 -3.18 13.88 13.25
CA CYS A 326 -2.55 15.15 12.91
C CYS A 326 -1.64 15.70 14.04
N PRO A 327 -2.12 15.88 15.29
CA PRO A 327 -1.28 16.36 16.39
C PRO A 327 -0.16 15.36 16.75
N ILE A 328 -0.39 14.06 16.62
CA ILE A 328 0.62 13.04 16.91
C ILE A 328 1.71 13.03 15.83
N MET A 329 1.33 13.13 14.56
CA MET A 329 2.29 13.14 13.45
C MET A 329 3.25 14.33 13.55
N ALA A 330 2.75 15.50 13.96
CA ALA A 330 3.58 16.68 14.21
C ALA A 330 4.61 16.45 15.33
N LEU A 331 4.28 15.63 16.32
CA LEU A 331 5.18 15.28 17.41
C LEU A 331 6.22 14.23 17.01
N VAL A 332 5.82 13.26 16.20
CA VAL A 332 6.62 12.08 15.86
C VAL A 332 7.92 12.44 15.13
N GLY A 333 7.96 13.54 14.36
CA GLY A 333 9.18 14.03 13.71
C GLY A 333 10.29 14.40 14.69
N ASN A 334 9.92 15.01 15.82
CA ASN A 334 10.84 15.45 16.87
C ASN A 334 10.96 14.48 18.05
N LEU A 335 10.05 13.50 18.14
CA LEU A 335 9.80 12.79 19.39
C LEU A 335 11.07 12.16 19.96
N LEU A 336 11.91 11.59 19.12
CA LEU A 336 13.12 10.89 19.54
C LEU A 336 14.02 10.72 18.31
N ASN A 337 15.36 10.72 18.47
CA ASN A 337 16.33 10.20 17.50
C ASN A 337 16.16 8.68 17.29
N VAL A 338 14.94 8.25 16.98
CA VAL A 338 14.50 6.87 16.95
C VAL A 338 14.57 6.33 15.53
N ASP A 339 14.92 5.06 15.46
CA ASP A 339 14.84 4.23 14.27
C ASP A 339 13.51 4.44 13.52
N LYS A 340 13.60 4.76 12.22
CA LYS A 340 12.47 4.96 11.31
C LYS A 340 11.48 3.79 11.35
N ASP A 341 11.95 2.57 11.64
CA ASP A 341 11.09 1.39 11.77
C ASP A 341 10.16 1.43 12.98
N LYS A 342 10.62 1.99 14.11
CA LYS A 342 9.80 2.14 15.31
C LYS A 342 8.75 3.24 15.13
N ILE A 343 9.11 4.35 14.49
CA ILE A 343 8.17 5.41 14.10
C ILE A 343 7.11 4.85 13.16
N ARG A 344 7.53 4.07 12.15
CA ARG A 344 6.61 3.40 11.24
C ARG A 344 5.68 2.42 11.95
N MET A 345 6.17 1.67 12.94
CA MET A 345 5.31 0.78 13.73
C MET A 345 4.32 1.56 14.58
N LEU A 346 4.76 2.65 15.22
CA LEU A 346 3.93 3.54 16.03
C LEU A 346 2.77 4.13 15.21
N THR A 347 3.06 4.69 14.02
CA THR A 347 2.02 5.27 13.15
C THR A 347 1.06 4.20 12.62
N LYS A 348 1.56 2.99 12.31
CA LYS A 348 0.73 1.85 11.89
C LYS A 348 -0.30 1.45 12.92
N ILE A 349 0.11 1.24 14.18
CA ILE A 349 -0.80 0.75 15.22
C ILE A 349 -1.81 1.81 15.64
N ILE A 350 -1.42 3.09 15.64
CA ILE A 350 -2.34 4.21 15.88
C ILE A 350 -3.39 4.24 14.78
N ARG A 351 -2.97 4.18 13.51
CA ARG A 351 -3.90 4.14 12.38
C ARG A 351 -4.80 2.92 12.43
N PHE A 352 -4.25 1.74 12.71
CA PHE A 352 -5.02 0.51 12.87
C PHE A 352 -6.10 0.67 13.94
N LEU A 353 -5.75 1.21 15.11
CA LEU A 353 -6.70 1.47 16.19
C LEU A 353 -7.79 2.47 15.79
N ILE A 354 -7.45 3.55 15.09
CA ILE A 354 -8.43 4.54 14.65
C ILE A 354 -9.42 3.93 13.64
N VAL A 355 -8.90 3.17 12.67
CA VAL A 355 -9.71 2.50 11.63
C VAL A 355 -10.62 1.44 12.26
N ILE A 356 -10.07 0.55 13.10
CA ILE A 356 -10.83 -0.57 13.70
C ILE A 356 -11.89 -0.11 14.69
N THR A 357 -11.66 0.99 15.42
CA THR A 357 -12.62 1.52 16.41
C THR A 357 -13.65 2.47 15.80
N SER A 358 -13.45 2.91 14.56
CA SER A 358 -14.39 3.79 13.84
C SER A 358 -14.73 5.06 14.64
N LYS A 359 -13.72 5.64 15.29
CA LYS A 359 -13.87 6.74 16.27
C LYS A 359 -14.50 6.31 17.61
N GLY A 360 -14.05 5.18 18.17
CA GLY A 360 -14.36 4.77 19.54
C GLY A 360 -15.77 4.20 19.78
N LYS A 361 -16.52 3.85 18.73
CA LYS A 361 -17.92 3.41 18.84
C LYS A 361 -18.10 1.90 19.06
N LYS A 362 -17.02 1.12 18.95
CA LYS A 362 -17.05 -0.34 18.91
C LYS A 362 -16.16 -1.03 19.95
N PHE A 363 -15.79 -0.36 21.04
CA PHE A 363 -14.85 -0.94 22.02
C PHE A 363 -15.32 -2.28 22.60
N ASP A 364 -16.62 -2.44 22.86
CA ASP A 364 -17.15 -3.68 23.42
C ASP A 364 -17.23 -4.79 22.37
N GLU A 365 -17.67 -4.48 21.13
CA GLU A 365 -17.62 -5.41 19.98
C GLU A 365 -16.17 -5.89 19.73
N LEU A 366 -15.21 -4.96 19.78
CA LEU A 366 -13.80 -5.28 19.55
C LEU A 366 -13.17 -6.14 20.64
N ARG A 367 -13.64 -6.00 21.88
CA ARG A 367 -13.17 -6.86 22.97
C ARG A 367 -13.59 -8.30 22.70
N VAL A 368 -14.84 -8.51 22.31
CA VAL A 368 -15.35 -9.83 21.91
C VAL A 368 -14.60 -10.37 20.70
N ASP A 369 -14.39 -9.56 19.66
CA ASP A 369 -13.64 -9.99 18.47
C ASP A 369 -12.17 -10.34 18.79
N MET A 370 -11.53 -9.61 19.70
CA MET A 370 -10.17 -9.90 20.15
C MET A 370 -10.10 -11.21 20.94
N GLU A 371 -11.03 -11.44 21.87
CA GLU A 371 -11.14 -12.68 22.64
C GLU A 371 -11.40 -13.89 21.73
N LEU A 372 -12.29 -13.75 20.75
CA LEU A 372 -12.56 -14.79 19.75
C LEU A 372 -11.33 -15.07 18.87
N ALA A 373 -10.65 -14.02 18.42
CA ALA A 373 -9.41 -14.16 17.64
C ALA A 373 -8.26 -14.78 18.46
N GLU A 374 -8.27 -14.63 19.79
CA GLU A 374 -7.28 -15.21 20.71
C GLU A 374 -7.56 -16.66 21.05
N SER A 375 -8.82 -16.99 21.34
CA SER A 375 -9.24 -18.35 21.65
C SER A 375 -9.02 -19.31 20.48
N ASN A 376 -9.05 -18.79 19.25
CA ASN A 376 -8.75 -19.53 18.02
C ASN A 376 -9.45 -20.91 17.99
N PRO A 377 -10.78 -20.95 18.06
CA PRO A 377 -11.53 -22.19 18.35
C PRO A 377 -11.39 -23.25 17.25
N ASP A 378 -11.18 -22.82 16.00
CA ASP A 378 -10.82 -23.68 14.88
C ASP A 378 -9.59 -23.07 14.17
N ASN A 379 -8.50 -23.84 14.15
CA ASN A 379 -7.26 -23.47 13.49
C ASN A 379 -7.44 -23.09 12.02
N ARG A 380 -8.43 -23.66 11.30
CA ARG A 380 -8.72 -23.32 9.90
C ARG A 380 -9.55 -22.03 9.79
N SER A 381 -10.69 -21.98 10.45
CA SER A 381 -11.64 -20.87 10.33
C SER A 381 -11.39 -19.72 11.32
N ALA A 382 -10.21 -19.65 11.91
CA ALA A 382 -9.80 -18.57 12.79
C ALA A 382 -10.07 -17.20 12.15
N GLY A 383 -10.74 -16.31 12.86
CA GLY A 383 -11.05 -14.97 12.35
C GLY A 383 -12.23 -14.88 11.40
N PHE A 384 -12.96 -15.98 11.14
CA PHE A 384 -14.17 -15.93 10.34
C PHE A 384 -15.26 -15.14 11.10
N THR A 385 -16.02 -14.35 10.37
CA THR A 385 -17.20 -13.65 10.91
C THR A 385 -18.31 -14.65 11.23
N ASP A 386 -19.37 -14.19 11.88
CA ASP A 386 -20.55 -15.01 12.17
C ASP A 386 -21.27 -15.50 10.89
N GLU A 387 -20.99 -14.86 9.74
CA GLU A 387 -21.46 -15.28 8.42
C GLU A 387 -20.59 -16.40 7.82
N GLY A 388 -19.55 -16.85 8.53
CA GLY A 388 -18.67 -17.94 8.09
C GLY A 388 -17.65 -17.53 7.03
N ILE A 389 -17.28 -16.25 6.98
CA ILE A 389 -16.36 -15.70 5.97
C ILE A 389 -15.13 -15.05 6.59
N LEU A 390 -13.98 -15.16 5.93
CA LEU A 390 -12.82 -14.32 6.17
C LEU A 390 -13.02 -13.00 5.40
N ASP A 391 -13.46 -11.98 6.12
CA ASP A 391 -13.77 -10.67 5.55
C ASP A 391 -12.56 -9.73 5.69
N SER A 392 -12.07 -9.25 4.54
CA SER A 392 -10.97 -8.28 4.46
C SER A 392 -11.25 -6.94 5.15
N THR A 393 -12.49 -6.67 5.55
CA THR A 393 -12.92 -5.47 6.29
C THR A 393 -13.26 -5.74 7.76
N SER A 394 -13.15 -6.99 8.22
CA SER A 394 -13.50 -7.39 9.57
C SER A 394 -12.33 -7.25 10.56
N ALA A 395 -12.63 -6.63 11.71
CA ALA A 395 -11.75 -6.57 12.86
C ALA A 395 -11.31 -7.97 13.33
N ARG A 396 -12.26 -8.90 13.47
CA ARG A 396 -12.00 -10.29 13.88
C ARG A 396 -11.04 -10.99 12.93
N SER A 397 -11.23 -10.81 11.62
CA SER A 397 -10.35 -11.40 10.61
C SER A 397 -8.94 -10.83 10.71
N ALA A 398 -8.80 -9.50 10.84
CA ALA A 398 -7.51 -8.83 10.99
C ALA A 398 -6.78 -9.25 12.28
N LEU A 399 -7.50 -9.37 13.39
CA LEU A 399 -6.95 -9.72 14.71
C LEU A 399 -6.59 -11.21 14.83
N SER A 400 -7.07 -12.05 13.92
CA SER A 400 -6.75 -13.48 13.91
C SER A 400 -5.41 -13.80 13.25
N LEU A 401 -4.79 -12.86 12.53
CA LEU A 401 -3.61 -13.11 11.71
C LEU A 401 -2.39 -13.59 12.52
N ALA A 402 -1.48 -14.29 11.84
CA ALA A 402 -0.35 -14.97 12.48
C ALA A 402 0.52 -14.00 13.29
N THR A 403 0.82 -14.36 14.54
CA THR A 403 1.58 -13.50 15.46
C THR A 403 3.03 -13.95 15.62
N ASN A 404 3.33 -15.24 15.43
CA ASN A 404 4.64 -15.85 15.70
C ASN A 404 5.14 -15.59 17.13
N MET A 405 4.24 -15.38 18.09
CA MET A 405 4.61 -14.97 19.46
C MET A 405 5.54 -15.96 20.16
N THR A 406 5.39 -17.25 19.89
CA THR A 406 6.17 -18.33 20.52
C THR A 406 7.61 -18.40 20.03
N THR A 407 7.91 -17.87 18.85
CA THR A 407 9.25 -17.93 18.23
C THR A 407 9.99 -16.60 18.29
N ARG A 408 9.33 -15.52 18.70
CA ARG A 408 9.94 -14.19 18.77
C ARG A 408 10.91 -14.04 19.94
N PRO A 409 12.04 -13.35 19.73
CA PRO A 409 12.90 -12.92 20.82
C PRO A 409 12.14 -11.98 21.77
N LEU A 410 12.31 -12.20 23.09
CA LEU A 410 11.66 -11.38 24.12
C LEU A 410 11.93 -9.89 23.96
N ILE A 411 13.16 -9.51 23.59
CA ILE A 411 13.54 -8.11 23.40
C ILE A 411 12.64 -7.40 22.38
N GLY A 412 12.22 -8.10 21.32
CA GLY A 412 11.29 -7.58 20.32
C GLY A 412 9.88 -7.40 20.88
N ILE A 413 9.40 -8.37 21.65
CA ILE A 413 8.10 -8.32 22.33
C ILE A 413 8.05 -7.13 23.30
N SER A 414 9.09 -6.95 24.13
CA SER A 414 9.20 -5.83 25.06
C SER A 414 9.19 -4.49 24.34
N ALA A 415 9.87 -4.38 23.19
CA ALA A 415 9.85 -3.16 22.38
C ALA A 415 8.44 -2.85 21.85
N PHE A 416 7.67 -3.84 21.40
CA PHE A 416 6.28 -3.65 20.98
C PHE A 416 5.38 -3.19 22.13
N ALA A 417 5.57 -3.72 23.34
CA ALA A 417 4.82 -3.27 24.52
C ALA A 417 5.11 -1.79 24.83
N CYS A 418 6.37 -1.36 24.76
CA CYS A 418 6.74 0.05 24.95
C CYS A 418 6.14 0.95 23.86
N ILE A 419 6.24 0.56 22.58
CA ILE A 419 5.66 1.32 21.46
C ILE A 419 4.14 1.45 21.61
N SER A 420 3.46 0.40 22.05
CA SER A 420 2.00 0.39 22.24
C SER A 420 1.56 1.24 23.43
N ALA A 421 2.32 1.21 24.53
CA ALA A 421 2.07 2.08 25.66
C ALA A 421 2.29 3.57 25.29
N LEU A 422 3.36 3.87 24.54
CA LEU A 422 3.61 5.21 24.02
C LEU A 422 2.46 5.67 23.11
N ALA A 423 2.00 4.81 22.19
CA ALA A 423 0.86 5.10 21.32
C ALA A 423 -0.41 5.45 22.12
N ALA A 424 -0.71 4.68 23.17
CA ALA A 424 -1.87 4.90 24.01
C ALA A 424 -1.79 6.24 24.76
N ILE A 425 -0.60 6.56 25.30
CA ILE A 425 -0.35 7.84 25.97
C ILE A 425 -0.46 9.01 25.00
N LEU A 426 0.12 8.91 23.79
CA LEU A 426 0.02 9.95 22.77
C LEU A 426 -1.43 10.18 22.36
N LEU A 427 -2.21 9.11 22.14
CA LEU A 427 -3.64 9.23 21.86
C LEU A 427 -4.40 9.91 22.99
N ALA A 428 -4.15 9.52 24.24
CA ALA A 428 -4.82 10.09 25.41
C ALA A 428 -4.45 11.55 25.68
N THR A 429 -3.18 11.91 25.46
CA THR A 429 -2.64 13.21 25.87
C THR A 429 -2.58 14.23 24.76
N GLN A 430 -2.67 13.81 23.48
CA GLN A 430 -2.51 14.70 22.32
C GLN A 430 -3.77 14.81 21.47
N THR A 431 -4.79 13.97 21.73
CA THR A 431 -5.99 13.88 20.91
C THR A 431 -7.25 13.79 21.78
N ASN A 432 -8.41 13.93 21.14
CA ASN A 432 -9.72 13.67 21.76
C ASN A 432 -10.24 12.25 21.44
N PHE A 433 -9.36 11.30 21.09
CA PHE A 433 -9.76 9.94 20.71
C PHE A 433 -10.61 9.24 21.79
N PHE A 434 -10.30 9.49 23.07
CA PHE A 434 -11.04 8.98 24.21
C PHE A 434 -12.11 9.95 24.72
N CYS A 435 -12.68 10.78 23.83
CA CYS A 435 -13.63 11.86 24.12
C CYS A 435 -13.05 13.07 24.87
N ASN A 436 -12.00 12.88 25.66
CA ASN A 436 -11.28 13.93 26.38
C ASN A 436 -9.77 13.84 26.11
N LYS A 437 -9.09 14.98 26.21
CA LYS A 437 -7.63 15.06 26.29
C LYS A 437 -7.21 14.99 27.76
N TYR A 438 -6.31 14.07 28.08
CA TYR A 438 -5.81 13.86 29.43
C TYR A 438 -4.46 14.53 29.63
N GLU A 439 -4.19 14.99 30.85
CA GLU A 439 -2.84 15.38 31.25
C GLU A 439 -2.02 14.15 31.62
N VAL A 440 -0.71 14.18 31.33
CA VAL A 440 0.20 13.08 31.69
C VAL A 440 0.12 12.72 33.18
N ASN A 441 -0.04 13.73 34.04
CA ASN A 441 -0.17 13.53 35.49
C ASN A 441 -1.45 12.79 35.91
N GLN A 442 -2.54 12.92 35.16
CA GLN A 442 -3.80 12.20 35.41
C GLN A 442 -3.67 10.70 35.10
N LEU A 443 -2.72 10.33 34.24
CA LEU A 443 -2.46 8.96 33.80
C LEU A 443 -1.44 8.21 34.66
N LYS A 444 -1.01 8.79 35.80
CA LYS A 444 -0.08 8.13 36.74
C LYS A 444 -0.62 6.80 37.26
N ASP A 445 -1.92 6.72 37.50
CA ASP A 445 -2.63 5.48 37.80
C ASP A 445 -3.54 5.10 36.63
N ILE A 446 -2.98 4.34 35.69
CA ILE A 446 -3.68 3.95 34.45
C ILE A 446 -4.85 2.99 34.72
N SER A 447 -4.90 2.32 35.87
CA SER A 447 -5.92 1.32 36.21
C SER A 447 -7.34 1.89 36.17
N ASN A 448 -7.48 3.20 36.41
CA ASN A 448 -8.74 3.94 36.34
C ASN A 448 -9.22 4.21 34.90
N TYR A 449 -8.43 3.85 33.88
CA TYR A 449 -8.70 4.15 32.47
C TYR A 449 -8.75 2.87 31.62
N PRO A 450 -9.76 2.00 31.81
CA PRO A 450 -9.84 0.70 31.14
C PRO A 450 -9.86 0.79 29.61
N LYS A 451 -10.42 1.87 29.04
CA LYS A 451 -10.40 2.11 27.58
C LYS A 451 -9.00 2.38 27.03
N ILE A 452 -8.18 3.11 27.79
CA ILE A 452 -6.78 3.39 27.42
C ILE A 452 -5.96 2.11 27.53
N ILE A 453 -6.11 1.34 28.61
CA ILE A 453 -5.45 0.05 28.80
C ILE A 453 -5.80 -0.92 27.66
N PHE A 454 -7.10 -1.11 27.40
CA PHE A 454 -7.56 -1.99 26.33
C PHE A 454 -7.04 -1.55 24.95
N SER A 455 -6.99 -0.24 24.68
CA SER A 455 -6.40 0.29 23.44
C SER A 455 -4.91 -0.05 23.33
N GLY A 456 -4.17 0.04 24.45
CA GLY A 456 -2.79 -0.41 24.54
C GLY A 456 -2.65 -1.91 24.22
N SER A 457 -3.56 -2.75 24.73
CA SER A 457 -3.58 -4.20 24.45
C SER A 457 -3.83 -4.50 22.99
N LEU A 458 -4.83 -3.83 22.42
CA LEU A 458 -5.18 -3.98 21.01
C LEU A 458 -4.05 -3.54 20.08
N MET A 459 -3.40 -2.40 20.40
CA MET A 459 -2.25 -1.91 19.64
C MET A 459 -1.01 -2.79 19.81
N PHE A 460 -0.82 -3.41 20.97
CA PHE A 460 0.24 -4.40 21.17
C PHE A 460 0.02 -5.64 20.31
N ARG A 461 -1.20 -6.17 20.29
CA ARG A 461 -1.58 -7.25 19.38
C ARG A 461 -1.35 -6.84 17.92
N ALA A 462 -1.74 -5.61 17.56
CA ALA A 462 -1.50 -5.07 16.22
C ALA A 462 -0.01 -4.97 15.87
N CYS A 463 0.88 -4.57 16.79
CA CYS A 463 2.33 -4.56 16.55
C CYS A 463 2.81 -5.95 16.09
N VAL A 464 2.42 -6.97 16.84
CA VAL A 464 2.86 -8.34 16.60
C VAL A 464 2.34 -8.83 15.25
N ILE A 465 1.04 -8.64 14.97
CA ILE A 465 0.42 -9.00 13.70
C ILE A 465 1.09 -8.25 12.54
N MET A 466 1.13 -6.93 12.59
CA MET A 466 1.60 -6.09 11.49
C MET A 466 3.10 -6.27 11.20
N SER A 467 3.88 -6.73 12.18
CA SER A 467 5.31 -7.03 11.97
C SER A 467 5.57 -8.23 11.06
N SER A 468 4.61 -9.14 10.89
CA SER A 468 4.74 -10.31 10.00
C SER A 468 3.72 -10.35 8.86
N ASN A 469 2.71 -9.49 8.87
CA ASN A 469 1.59 -9.54 7.92
C ASN A 469 1.45 -8.27 7.07
N CYS A 470 2.28 -7.24 7.28
CA CYS A 470 2.24 -6.05 6.43
C CYS A 470 3.04 -6.24 5.14
N PHE A 471 2.50 -5.73 4.05
CA PHE A 471 3.12 -5.75 2.74
C PHE A 471 3.57 -4.34 2.35
N SER A 472 4.76 -4.22 1.76
CA SER A 472 5.17 -2.96 1.13
C SER A 472 4.26 -2.67 -0.06
N VAL A 473 3.65 -1.48 -0.05
CA VAL A 473 2.87 -0.96 -1.17
C VAL A 473 3.82 -0.28 -2.14
N GLN A 474 3.60 -0.54 -3.42
CA GLN A 474 4.43 -0.05 -4.51
C GLN A 474 3.52 0.42 -5.64
N GLN A 475 3.50 1.72 -5.90
CA GLN A 475 2.71 2.32 -6.98
C GLN A 475 3.55 2.68 -8.20
N GLU A 476 4.86 2.76 -8.03
CA GLU A 476 5.83 2.96 -9.09
C GLU A 476 6.82 1.78 -9.10
N PRO A 477 7.28 1.32 -10.27
CA PRO A 477 8.30 0.28 -10.39
C PRO A 477 9.53 0.54 -9.52
N GLY A 478 9.87 -0.41 -8.64
CA GLY A 478 11.02 -0.33 -7.72
C GLY A 478 10.85 0.61 -6.52
N ILE A 479 9.76 1.37 -6.41
CA ILE A 479 9.58 2.40 -5.38
C ILE A 479 8.56 1.94 -4.34
N LYS A 480 9.05 1.55 -3.16
CA LYS A 480 8.20 1.30 -1.99
C LYS A 480 7.68 2.64 -1.46
N THR A 481 6.37 2.83 -1.51
CA THR A 481 5.69 4.08 -1.11
C THR A 481 5.19 4.03 0.32
N GLY A 482 4.76 2.85 0.76
CA GLY A 482 4.22 2.65 2.11
C GLY A 482 4.10 1.18 2.47
N SER A 483 3.24 0.89 3.44
CA SER A 483 2.88 -0.48 3.79
C SER A 483 1.45 -0.59 4.27
N GLY A 484 0.80 -1.70 3.91
CA GLY A 484 -0.57 -2.01 4.34
C GLY A 484 -0.73 -3.44 4.83
N LEU A 485 -1.78 -3.66 5.61
CA LEU A 485 -2.23 -4.98 6.07
C LEU A 485 -3.31 -5.50 5.12
N TYR A 486 -3.13 -6.70 4.57
CA TYR A 486 -4.03 -7.34 3.60
C TYR A 486 -4.38 -8.73 4.12
N ILE A 487 -5.62 -8.92 4.58
CA ILE A 487 -6.00 -10.02 5.47
C ILE A 487 -5.97 -11.36 4.73
N THR A 488 -6.61 -11.45 3.57
CA THR A 488 -6.64 -12.67 2.76
C THR A 488 -5.26 -12.95 2.18
N HIS A 489 -4.52 -11.91 1.75
CA HIS A 489 -3.17 -12.09 1.24
C HIS A 489 -2.17 -12.55 2.32
N SER A 490 -2.42 -12.27 3.60
CA SER A 490 -1.64 -12.83 4.71
C SER A 490 -1.73 -14.36 4.85
N LEU A 491 -2.67 -15.02 4.18
CA LEU A 491 -2.74 -16.49 4.12
C LEU A 491 -1.86 -17.12 3.04
N TYR A 492 -1.19 -16.31 2.20
CA TYR A 492 -0.20 -16.85 1.28
C TYR A 492 1.09 -17.15 2.04
N ASN A 493 1.53 -18.40 2.02
CA ASN A 493 2.85 -18.74 2.53
C ASN A 493 3.97 -18.38 1.55
N HIS A 494 5.18 -18.38 2.08
CA HIS A 494 6.38 -18.09 1.32
C HIS A 494 6.82 -19.27 0.44
N SER A 495 7.22 -18.95 -0.79
CA SER A 495 8.20 -19.72 -1.54
C SER A 495 9.25 -18.77 -2.14
N CYS A 496 10.52 -19.21 -2.17
CA CYS A 496 11.56 -18.48 -2.90
C CYS A 496 11.28 -18.45 -4.40
N ALA A 497 10.60 -19.47 -4.92
CA ALA A 497 10.06 -19.59 -6.28
C ALA A 497 8.52 -19.70 -6.22
N PRO A 498 7.79 -18.59 -6.01
CA PRO A 498 6.35 -18.60 -5.84
C PRO A 498 5.63 -19.01 -7.13
N ASN A 499 4.42 -19.57 -7.00
CA ASN A 499 3.54 -19.81 -8.15
C ASN A 499 2.63 -18.61 -8.48
N THR A 500 2.73 -17.52 -7.70
CA THR A 500 2.04 -16.26 -7.96
C THR A 500 2.98 -15.06 -7.91
N PHE A 501 2.54 -13.93 -8.46
CA PHE A 501 3.15 -12.63 -8.26
C PHE A 501 2.07 -11.59 -7.96
N ARG A 502 2.46 -10.51 -7.29
CA ARG A 502 1.55 -9.43 -6.90
C ARG A 502 1.98 -8.10 -7.52
N HIS A 503 1.01 -7.25 -7.77
CA HIS A 503 1.16 -5.86 -8.20
C HIS A 503 0.04 -5.04 -7.55
N PHE A 504 0.12 -3.72 -7.68
CA PHE A 504 -0.88 -2.82 -7.13
C PHE A 504 -1.52 -2.00 -8.24
N GLU A 505 -2.84 -1.90 -8.20
CA GLU A 505 -3.59 -0.84 -8.86
C GLU A 505 -4.06 0.11 -7.75
N GLU A 506 -3.46 1.29 -7.69
CA GLU A 506 -3.56 2.19 -6.53
C GLU A 506 -3.15 1.49 -5.22
N LEU A 507 -4.09 1.28 -4.30
CA LEU A 507 -3.88 0.54 -3.05
C LEU A 507 -4.36 -0.91 -3.15
N THR A 508 -5.09 -1.28 -4.20
CA THR A 508 -5.61 -2.62 -4.37
C THR A 508 -4.47 -3.57 -4.72
N MET A 509 -4.25 -4.59 -3.89
CA MET A 509 -3.30 -5.65 -4.19
C MET A 509 -3.95 -6.68 -5.09
N ILE A 510 -3.33 -6.92 -6.24
CA ILE A 510 -3.78 -7.90 -7.22
C ILE A 510 -2.72 -9.00 -7.32
N THR A 511 -3.15 -10.23 -7.06
CA THR A 511 -2.27 -11.41 -7.17
C THR A 511 -2.68 -12.25 -8.36
N ARG A 512 -1.71 -12.56 -9.21
CA ARG A 512 -1.90 -13.34 -10.43
C ARG A 512 -1.08 -14.62 -10.38
N ALA A 513 -1.59 -15.68 -11.00
CA ALA A 513 -0.84 -16.91 -11.22
C ALA A 513 0.37 -16.61 -12.13
N LEU A 514 1.56 -17.01 -11.70
CA LEU A 514 2.81 -16.87 -12.48
C LEU A 514 3.02 -18.08 -13.40
N ARG A 515 2.50 -19.23 -12.98
CA ARG A 515 2.62 -20.54 -13.63
C ARG A 515 1.32 -21.33 -13.44
N PRO A 516 1.12 -22.46 -14.14
CA PRO A 516 -0.02 -23.33 -13.88
C PRO A 516 -0.06 -23.76 -12.40
N ILE A 517 -1.24 -23.69 -11.81
CA ILE A 517 -1.53 -24.12 -10.43
C ILE A 517 -2.65 -25.14 -10.51
N TYR A 518 -2.49 -26.33 -9.94
CA TYR A 518 -3.46 -27.41 -10.05
C TYR A 518 -4.26 -27.59 -8.74
N PRO A 519 -5.43 -28.24 -8.79
CA PRO A 519 -6.16 -28.60 -7.58
C PRO A 519 -5.29 -29.38 -6.58
N GLY A 520 -5.30 -28.94 -5.32
CA GLY A 520 -4.44 -29.47 -4.26
C GLY A 520 -3.13 -28.71 -4.06
N ASP A 521 -2.71 -27.88 -5.01
CA ASP A 521 -1.52 -27.05 -4.85
C ASP A 521 -1.76 -25.94 -3.83
N GLN A 522 -0.79 -25.74 -2.93
CA GLN A 522 -0.74 -24.55 -2.10
C GLN A 522 -0.37 -23.32 -2.95
N ILE A 523 -1.01 -22.19 -2.65
CA ILE A 523 -0.70 -20.91 -3.29
C ILE A 523 0.40 -20.20 -2.50
N PHE A 524 1.48 -19.85 -3.17
CA PHE A 524 2.65 -19.24 -2.58
C PHE A 524 2.89 -17.83 -3.13
N THR A 525 3.26 -16.93 -2.23
CA THR A 525 3.81 -15.60 -2.56
C THR A 525 5.28 -15.55 -2.16
N ASN A 526 5.93 -14.41 -2.43
CA ASN A 526 7.31 -14.17 -2.00
C ASN A 526 7.38 -13.07 -0.93
N TYR A 527 8.02 -13.38 0.20
CA TYR A 527 8.19 -12.49 1.36
C TYR A 527 9.42 -11.56 1.24
N GLY A 528 9.93 -11.38 0.03
CA GLY A 528 11.11 -10.57 -0.28
C GLY A 528 12.41 -11.35 -0.37
N ALA A 529 12.37 -12.69 -0.31
CA ALA A 529 13.51 -13.59 -0.47
C ALA A 529 13.35 -14.44 -1.75
N ALA A 530 13.42 -13.81 -2.93
CA ALA A 530 13.26 -14.51 -4.20
C ALA A 530 14.57 -15.09 -4.71
N TYR A 531 14.53 -16.30 -5.31
CA TYR A 531 15.72 -16.87 -5.96
C TYR A 531 16.16 -16.07 -7.17
N ALA A 532 15.30 -15.19 -7.71
CA ALA A 532 15.62 -14.34 -8.84
C ALA A 532 16.89 -13.49 -8.63
N TYR A 533 17.13 -13.01 -7.41
CA TYR A 533 18.22 -12.06 -7.12
C TYR A 533 18.93 -12.31 -5.78
N MET A 534 18.64 -13.40 -5.07
CA MET A 534 19.29 -13.74 -3.79
C MET A 534 19.73 -15.20 -3.80
N THR A 535 20.92 -15.47 -3.28
CA THR A 535 21.45 -16.84 -3.08
C THR A 535 20.66 -17.59 -2.01
N LYS A 536 20.75 -18.93 -1.98
CA LYS A 536 20.06 -19.75 -0.96
C LYS A 536 20.40 -19.34 0.47
N SER A 537 21.68 -19.04 0.74
CA SER A 537 22.14 -18.61 2.06
C SER A 537 21.45 -17.31 2.49
N GLU A 538 21.45 -16.30 1.62
CA GLU A 538 20.80 -15.01 1.88
C GLU A 538 19.29 -15.15 2.06
N ARG A 539 18.63 -15.98 1.23
CA ARG A 539 17.19 -16.23 1.34
C ARG A 539 16.83 -16.88 2.66
N ARG A 540 17.51 -17.97 3.06
CA ARG A 540 17.24 -18.66 4.33
C ARG A 540 17.53 -17.75 5.51
N LYS A 541 18.62 -16.98 5.48
CA LYS A 541 18.96 -15.99 6.52
C LYS A 541 17.86 -14.94 6.66
N LYS A 542 17.35 -14.38 5.56
CA LYS A 542 16.27 -13.40 5.59
C LYS A 542 14.98 -13.98 6.16
N ILE A 543 14.57 -15.16 5.70
CA ILE A 543 13.29 -15.76 6.10
C ILE A 543 13.29 -16.19 7.57
N ILE A 544 14.39 -16.78 8.07
CA ILE A 544 14.47 -17.15 9.48
C ILE A 544 14.49 -15.91 10.39
N GLN A 545 15.14 -14.83 9.96
CA GLN A 545 15.22 -13.57 10.72
C GLN A 545 13.87 -12.84 10.79
N ASP A 546 13.16 -12.74 9.66
CA ASP A 546 11.94 -11.93 9.56
C ASP A 546 10.66 -12.72 9.91
N TYR A 547 10.65 -14.04 9.66
CA TYR A 547 9.46 -14.89 9.73
C TYR A 547 9.61 -16.16 10.58
N PHE A 548 10.80 -16.41 11.16
CA PHE A 548 11.01 -17.44 12.19
C PHE A 548 10.80 -18.89 11.74
N PHE A 549 10.97 -19.19 10.45
CA PHE A 549 10.96 -20.56 9.93
C PHE A 549 12.08 -20.79 8.91
N GLU A 550 12.38 -22.06 8.64
CA GLU A 550 13.32 -22.44 7.59
C GLU A 550 12.59 -22.76 6.28
N CYS A 551 12.97 -22.06 5.20
CA CYS A 551 12.37 -22.30 3.89
C CYS A 551 12.92 -23.58 3.23
N ASP A 552 12.03 -24.52 2.94
CA ASP A 552 12.30 -25.80 2.27
C ASP A 552 11.69 -25.89 0.86
N CYS A 553 11.30 -24.75 0.27
CA CYS A 553 10.74 -24.72 -1.08
C CYS A 553 11.70 -25.34 -2.11
N ILE A 554 11.18 -25.73 -3.27
CA ILE A 554 11.93 -26.40 -4.33
C ILE A 554 13.25 -25.67 -4.69
N ALA A 555 13.23 -24.34 -4.74
CA ALA A 555 14.43 -23.54 -5.03
C ALA A 555 15.48 -23.60 -3.92
N CYS A 556 15.08 -23.77 -2.65
CA CYS A 556 16.00 -23.98 -1.53
C CYS A 556 16.46 -25.43 -1.45
N ALA A 557 15.57 -26.40 -1.68
CA ALA A 557 15.88 -27.82 -1.66
C ALA A 557 16.96 -28.18 -2.69
N PHE A 558 16.85 -27.66 -3.91
CA PHE A 558 17.77 -27.94 -5.02
C PHE A 558 18.80 -26.83 -5.27
N ASP A 559 18.94 -25.86 -4.35
CA ASP A 559 19.90 -24.77 -4.43
C ASP A 559 19.92 -24.06 -5.80
N TRP A 560 18.75 -23.57 -6.22
CA TRP A 560 18.62 -22.96 -7.55
C TRP A 560 19.49 -21.70 -7.67
N PRO A 561 20.23 -21.55 -8.79
CA PRO A 561 21.00 -20.36 -9.11
C PRO A 561 20.09 -19.14 -9.33
N ILE A 562 20.66 -17.95 -9.18
CA ILE A 562 19.96 -16.69 -9.45
C ILE A 562 19.75 -16.46 -10.96
N TYR A 563 18.87 -15.53 -11.32
CA TYR A 563 18.51 -15.30 -12.74
C TYR A 563 19.73 -14.93 -13.58
N ASP A 564 20.61 -14.08 -13.07
CA ASP A 564 21.82 -13.66 -13.79
C ASP A 564 22.70 -14.86 -14.14
N GLU A 565 22.86 -15.81 -13.22
CA GLU A 565 23.62 -17.03 -13.48
C GLU A 565 22.91 -17.95 -14.49
N ILE A 566 21.59 -18.08 -14.39
CA ILE A 566 20.79 -18.88 -15.35
C ILE A 566 20.97 -18.34 -16.77
N LEU A 567 20.88 -17.02 -16.94
CA LEU A 567 20.98 -16.35 -18.23
C LEU A 567 22.41 -16.38 -18.78
N GLN A 568 23.43 -16.12 -17.95
CA GLN A 568 24.83 -16.14 -18.39
C GLN A 568 25.31 -17.54 -18.79
N LYS A 569 24.87 -18.57 -18.06
CA LYS A 569 25.30 -19.96 -18.27
C LYS A 569 24.33 -20.76 -19.15
N HIS A 570 23.28 -20.13 -19.68
CA HIS A 570 22.21 -20.78 -20.46
C HIS A 570 21.63 -22.03 -19.78
N ILE A 571 21.42 -21.96 -18.46
CA ILE A 571 21.00 -23.11 -17.65
C ILE A 571 19.60 -23.56 -18.06
N GLY A 572 19.44 -24.87 -18.24
CA GLY A 572 18.15 -25.49 -18.56
C GLY A 572 17.59 -25.10 -19.94
N SER A 573 18.40 -24.48 -20.82
CA SER A 573 17.95 -24.02 -22.14
C SER A 573 17.31 -25.15 -22.95
N ILE A 574 16.13 -24.86 -23.51
CA ILE A 574 15.34 -25.87 -24.23
C ILE A 574 15.82 -26.09 -25.66
N LYS A 575 16.87 -25.40 -26.13
CA LYS A 575 17.37 -25.46 -27.52
C LYS A 575 17.63 -26.89 -28.01
N LYS A 576 17.94 -27.82 -27.11
CA LYS A 576 18.19 -29.24 -27.43
C LYS A 576 16.91 -30.09 -27.55
N ASN A 577 15.78 -29.61 -27.04
CA ASN A 577 14.48 -30.28 -27.12
C ASN A 577 13.71 -29.83 -28.38
N LYS A 578 13.95 -30.49 -29.50
CA LYS A 578 13.37 -30.14 -30.81
C LYS A 578 11.84 -30.12 -30.80
N GLU A 579 11.20 -31.07 -30.13
CA GLU A 579 9.75 -31.17 -30.05
C GLU A 579 9.15 -29.96 -29.33
N LEU A 580 9.72 -29.60 -28.18
CA LEU A 580 9.27 -28.45 -27.40
C LEU A 580 9.50 -27.13 -28.16
N VAL A 581 10.63 -27.00 -28.85
CA VAL A 581 10.93 -25.83 -29.69
C VAL A 581 9.90 -25.67 -30.82
N GLU A 582 9.53 -26.75 -31.51
CA GLU A 582 8.49 -26.69 -32.55
C GLU A 582 7.11 -26.34 -31.96
N ARG A 583 6.76 -26.84 -30.77
CA ARG A 583 5.52 -26.46 -30.07
C ARG A 583 5.46 -24.97 -29.71
N LEU A 584 6.61 -24.34 -29.42
CA LEU A 584 6.68 -22.92 -29.05
C LEU A 584 6.80 -21.97 -30.24
N LYS A 585 7.13 -22.49 -31.42
CA LYS A 585 7.35 -21.72 -32.65
C LYS A 585 6.20 -20.80 -33.06
N PRO A 586 4.91 -21.21 -32.97
CA PRO A 586 3.79 -20.31 -33.29
C PRO A 586 3.73 -19.09 -32.38
N TYR A 587 3.99 -19.27 -31.08
CA TYR A 587 3.99 -18.18 -30.10
C TYR A 587 5.19 -17.26 -30.29
N LYS A 588 6.36 -17.81 -30.63
CA LYS A 588 7.53 -17.01 -31.00
C LYS A 588 7.23 -16.10 -32.19
N GLN A 589 6.58 -16.61 -33.23
CA GLN A 589 6.19 -15.80 -34.40
C GLN A 589 5.23 -14.67 -34.03
N ARG A 590 4.25 -14.96 -33.15
CA ARG A 590 3.33 -13.94 -32.61
C ARG A 590 4.08 -12.84 -31.84
N LEU A 591 5.01 -13.22 -30.96
CA LEU A 591 5.80 -12.28 -30.16
C LEU A 591 6.79 -11.46 -31.00
N VAL A 592 7.29 -12.00 -32.11
CA VAL A 592 8.11 -11.23 -33.07
C VAL A 592 7.26 -10.20 -33.81
N LYS A 593 6.02 -10.54 -34.18
CA LYS A 593 5.09 -9.60 -34.84
C LYS A 593 4.58 -8.53 -33.88
N ASN A 594 4.26 -8.92 -32.65
CA ASN A 594 3.82 -8.04 -31.59
C ASN A 594 4.42 -8.48 -30.26
N MET A 595 5.45 -7.76 -29.81
CA MET A 595 6.10 -8.08 -28.54
C MET A 595 5.14 -8.01 -27.35
N TYR A 596 4.04 -7.24 -27.44
CA TYR A 596 3.02 -7.04 -26.40
C TYR A 596 1.88 -8.08 -26.40
N ASP A 597 2.03 -9.18 -27.13
CA ASP A 597 1.01 -10.23 -27.18
C ASP A 597 1.02 -11.09 -25.90
N ILE A 598 0.38 -10.57 -24.84
CA ILE A 598 0.39 -11.18 -23.51
C ILE A 598 -0.17 -12.61 -23.49
N ASP A 599 -1.15 -12.91 -24.33
CA ASP A 599 -1.74 -14.26 -24.42
C ASP A 599 -0.74 -15.28 -24.96
N ALA A 600 0.16 -14.85 -25.85
CA ALA A 600 1.24 -15.70 -26.32
C ALA A 600 2.22 -16.00 -25.17
N VAL A 601 2.55 -15.00 -24.33
CA VAL A 601 3.43 -15.20 -23.17
C VAL A 601 2.81 -16.14 -22.13
N LYS A 602 1.52 -15.95 -21.82
CA LYS A 602 0.78 -16.86 -20.91
C LYS A 602 0.79 -18.30 -21.43
N SER A 603 0.61 -18.49 -22.73
CA SER A 603 0.65 -19.81 -23.38
C SER A 603 2.05 -20.44 -23.36
N VAL A 604 3.10 -19.63 -23.60
CA VAL A 604 4.50 -20.06 -23.49
C VAL A 604 4.80 -20.54 -22.07
N LEU A 605 4.39 -19.79 -21.05
CA LEU A 605 4.57 -20.19 -19.65
C LEU A 605 3.84 -21.50 -19.35
N ASP A 606 2.59 -21.66 -19.77
CA ASP A 606 1.82 -22.89 -19.56
C ASP A 606 2.54 -24.11 -20.15
N ILE A 607 3.04 -23.99 -21.37
CA ILE A 607 3.78 -25.05 -22.06
C ILE A 607 5.12 -25.33 -21.35
N LEU A 608 5.93 -24.30 -21.06
CA LEU A 608 7.25 -24.49 -20.45
C LEU A 608 7.14 -25.19 -19.09
N TYR A 609 6.22 -24.73 -18.23
CA TYR A 609 6.04 -25.30 -16.89
C TYR A 609 5.54 -26.74 -16.89
N LYS A 610 4.85 -27.18 -17.94
CA LYS A 610 4.41 -28.58 -18.13
C LYS A 610 5.50 -29.51 -18.68
N ASN A 611 6.57 -28.96 -19.27
CA ASN A 611 7.52 -29.74 -20.07
C ASN A 611 8.98 -29.60 -19.64
N VAL A 612 9.30 -28.68 -18.71
CA VAL A 612 10.68 -28.37 -18.32
C VAL A 612 10.86 -28.43 -16.80
N SER A 613 11.94 -29.06 -16.36
CA SER A 613 12.39 -28.98 -14.97
C SER A 613 13.04 -27.60 -14.71
N GLN A 614 12.53 -26.86 -13.72
CA GLN A 614 13.12 -25.58 -13.33
C GLN A 614 14.48 -25.76 -12.62
N PRO A 615 15.41 -24.79 -12.75
CA PRO A 615 15.29 -23.52 -13.50
C PRO A 615 15.73 -23.60 -14.97
N CYS A 616 15.20 -22.71 -15.82
CA CYS A 616 15.41 -22.67 -17.27
C CYS A 616 15.40 -21.21 -17.80
N GLU A 617 16.30 -20.87 -18.74
CA GLU A 617 16.41 -19.51 -19.30
C GLU A 617 15.11 -18.99 -19.95
N GLU A 618 14.40 -19.85 -20.68
CA GLU A 618 13.15 -19.45 -21.35
C GLU A 618 12.03 -19.16 -20.35
N ILE A 619 11.99 -19.87 -19.22
CA ILE A 619 11.06 -19.57 -18.12
C ILE A 619 11.39 -18.22 -17.51
N VAL A 620 12.67 -17.93 -17.24
CA VAL A 620 13.11 -16.64 -16.68
C VAL A 620 12.65 -15.47 -17.56
N HIS A 621 12.90 -15.55 -18.87
CA HIS A 621 12.47 -14.51 -19.80
C HIS A 621 10.95 -14.34 -19.85
N ALA A 622 10.21 -15.44 -19.94
CA ALA A 622 8.75 -15.38 -20.04
C ALA A 622 8.10 -14.85 -18.75
N GLU A 623 8.62 -15.22 -17.58
CA GLU A 623 8.16 -14.68 -16.30
C GLU A 623 8.45 -13.20 -16.14
N GLN A 624 9.66 -12.76 -16.49
CA GLN A 624 10.03 -11.35 -16.42
C GLN A 624 9.13 -10.52 -17.32
N TYR A 625 8.85 -11.02 -18.53
CA TYR A 625 7.91 -10.38 -19.44
C TYR A 625 6.50 -10.29 -18.84
N LEU A 626 5.96 -11.40 -18.30
CA LEU A 626 4.63 -11.40 -17.70
C LEU A 626 4.54 -10.39 -16.53
N LYS A 627 5.59 -10.36 -15.68
CA LYS A 627 5.67 -9.42 -14.55
C LYS A 627 5.74 -7.97 -15.04
N SER A 628 6.61 -7.64 -16.00
CA SER A 628 6.74 -6.26 -16.51
C SER A 628 5.46 -5.79 -17.19
N TYR A 629 4.78 -6.68 -17.93
CA TYR A 629 3.49 -6.39 -18.56
C TYR A 629 2.40 -5.93 -17.57
N TYR A 630 2.48 -6.34 -16.30
CA TYR A 630 1.54 -5.91 -15.27
C TYR A 630 2.14 -4.88 -14.28
N LEU A 631 3.48 -4.76 -14.18
CA LEU A 631 4.16 -3.88 -13.23
C LEU A 631 4.49 -2.47 -13.77
N ASP A 632 4.75 -2.32 -15.08
CA ASP A 632 5.14 -1.03 -15.71
C ASP A 632 3.96 -0.34 -16.45
N PRO A 633 3.13 0.49 -15.76
CA PRO A 633 1.94 1.11 -16.35
C PRO A 633 2.17 1.85 -17.66
#